data_AF-A0A2M7B188-F1
#
_entry.id   AF-A0A2M7B188-F1
#
_cell.length_a   1.000
_cell.length_b   1.000
_cell.length_c   1.000
_cell.angle_alpha   90.00
_cell.angle_beta   90.00
_cell.angle_gamma   90.00
#
_symmetry.space_group_name_H-M   'P 1'
#
loop_
_entity.id
_entity.type
_entity.pdbx_description
1 polymer ?
#
loop_
_entity_poly.entity_id
_entity_poly.type
_entity_poly.pdbx_seq_one_letter_code
_entity_poly.pdbx_strand_id
1 'polypeptide(L)' 'EEGLLFSESNSRFIIEVKKEKEEKFKEILKGNIYAKIGKTINSKKFTVIGTNNKKILDADIFELKKCWQEGLNYD' A
#
# COMPACT_ATOMS: atom_id res chain seq x y z
N GLU A 1 -12.31 8.52 -2.35
CA GLU A 1 -11.20 7.72 -1.79
C GLU A 1 -11.51 6.23 -1.73
N GLU A 2 -12.75 5.83 -1.44
CA GLU A 2 -13.22 4.45 -1.49
C GLU A 2 -12.82 3.71 -2.78
N GLY A 3 -13.15 4.26 -3.95
CA GLY A 3 -12.76 3.66 -5.24
C GLY A 3 -11.24 3.58 -5.50
N LEU A 4 -10.41 4.36 -4.81
CA LEU A 4 -8.95 4.23 -4.91
C LEU A 4 -8.40 3.12 -4.01
N LEU A 5 -9.00 2.94 -2.83
CA LEU A 5 -8.57 1.95 -1.84
C LEU A 5 -9.09 0.54 -2.13
N PHE A 6 -10.32 0.43 -2.61
CA PHE A 6 -11.03 -0.84 -2.77
C PHE A 6 -11.32 -1.20 -4.23
N SER A 7 -10.73 -0.49 -5.19
CA SER A 7 -10.82 -0.89 -6.61
C SER A 7 -10.17 -2.26 -6.81
N GLU A 8 -10.82 -3.10 -7.61
CA GLU A 8 -10.34 -4.41 -8.08
C GLU A 8 -9.91 -4.38 -9.55
N SER A 9 -9.55 -3.21 -10.09
CA SER A 9 -9.04 -3.10 -11.46
C SER A 9 -7.81 -4.01 -11.67
N ASN A 10 -7.82 -4.76 -12.77
CA ASN A 10 -6.78 -5.74 -13.09
C ASN A 10 -5.44 -5.10 -13.46
N SER A 11 -4.40 -5.94 -13.57
CA SER A 11 -3.05 -5.58 -14.05
C SER A 11 -2.31 -4.53 -13.21
N ARG A 12 -2.64 -4.42 -11.91
CA ARG A 12 -1.91 -3.59 -10.94
C ARG A 12 -0.97 -4.44 -10.10
N PHE A 13 0.24 -3.97 -9.91
CA PHE A 13 1.26 -4.60 -9.05
C PHE A 13 1.71 -3.61 -7.97
N ILE A 14 1.94 -4.12 -6.77
CA ILE A 14 2.62 -3.38 -5.69
C ILE A 14 4.06 -3.88 -5.64
N ILE A 15 5.01 -2.95 -5.68
CA ILE A 15 6.45 -3.25 -5.70
C ILE A 15 7.13 -2.44 -4.60
N GLU A 16 7.93 -3.11 -3.76
CA GLU A 16 8.84 -2.46 -2.82
C GLU A 16 10.24 -2.38 -3.43
N VAL A 17 10.86 -1.20 -3.34
CA VAL A 17 12.20 -0.94 -3.88
C VAL A 17 13.05 -0.33 -2.77
N LYS A 18 14.28 -0.83 -2.61
CA LYS A 18 15.25 -0.20 -1.72
C LYS A 18 15.48 1.26 -2.15
N LYS A 19 15.55 2.18 -1.18
CA LYS A 19 15.63 3.63 -1.43
C LYS A 19 16.76 4.01 -2.39
N GLU A 20 17.92 3.38 -2.25
CA GLU A 20 19.09 3.61 -3.10
C GLU A 20 18.94 3.12 -4.55
N LYS A 21 17.90 2.32 -4.84
CA LYS A 21 17.59 1.81 -6.18
C LYS A 21 16.39 2.51 -6.84
N GLU A 22 15.77 3.49 -6.18
CA GLU A 22 14.56 4.15 -6.65
C GLU A 22 14.74 4.78 -8.05
N GLU A 23 15.82 5.52 -8.26
CA GLU A 23 16.07 6.19 -9.55
C GLU A 23 16.30 5.18 -10.68
N LYS A 24 17.10 4.13 -10.42
CA LYS A 24 17.30 3.05 -11.41
C LYS A 24 15.99 2.34 -11.74
N PHE A 25 15.10 2.16 -10.77
CA PHE A 25 13.79 1.56 -10.98
C PHE A 25 12.86 2.44 -11.82
N LYS A 26 12.87 3.77 -11.59
CA LYS A 26 12.12 4.73 -12.42
C LYS A 26 12.56 4.71 -13.89
N GLU A 27 13.86 4.59 -14.13
CA GLU A 27 14.40 4.46 -15.50
C GLU A 27 13.95 3.15 -16.17
N ILE A 28 13.95 2.03 -15.45
CA ILE A 28 13.46 0.74 -15.97
C ILE A 28 11.97 0.82 -16.34
N LEU A 29 11.16 1.52 -15.53
CA LEU A 29 9.73 1.67 -15.77
C LEU A 29 9.38 2.82 -16.72
N LYS A 30 10.35 3.53 -17.29
CA LYS A 30 10.10 4.65 -18.20
C LYS A 30 9.14 4.24 -19.33
N GLY A 31 8.08 5.03 -19.51
CA GLY A 31 7.01 4.76 -20.47
C GLY A 31 5.84 3.92 -19.94
N ASN A 32 5.93 3.36 -18.73
CA ASN A 32 4.82 2.68 -18.06
C ASN A 32 4.08 3.62 -17.09
N ILE A 33 2.83 3.28 -16.76
CA ILE A 33 2.03 3.99 -15.76
C ILE A 33 2.35 3.40 -14.38
N TYR A 34 2.87 4.23 -13.48
CA TYR A 34 3.12 3.85 -12.09
C TYR A 34 3.07 5.08 -11.18
N ALA A 35 2.95 4.84 -9.87
CA ALA A 35 2.98 5.89 -8.85
C ALA A 35 3.73 5.40 -7.61
N LYS A 36 4.46 6.32 -6.96
CA LYS A 36 5.01 6.08 -5.62
C LYS A 36 3.91 6.33 -4.58
N ILE A 37 3.37 5.26 -4.02
CA ILE A 37 2.23 5.33 -3.09
C ILE A 37 2.64 5.44 -1.61
N GLY A 38 3.93 5.29 -1.27
CA GLY A 38 4.39 5.39 0.11
C GLY A 38 5.81 4.90 0.35
N LYS A 39 6.06 4.49 1.60
CA LYS A 39 7.31 3.88 2.07
C LYS A 39 7.02 2.92 3.20
N THR A 40 7.85 1.89 3.36
CA THR A 40 7.87 1.07 4.57
C THR A 40 8.54 1.86 5.70
N ILE A 41 8.12 1.59 6.93
CA ILE A 41 8.65 2.21 8.15
C ILE A 41 8.90 1.13 9.19
N ASN A 42 9.85 1.37 10.08
CA ASN A 42 10.12 0.46 11.20
C ASN A 42 9.11 0.71 12.34
N SER A 43 7.84 0.40 12.07
CA SER A 43 6.72 0.54 13.01
C SER A 43 5.62 -0.47 12.67
N LYS A 44 4.76 -0.75 13.63
CA LYS A 44 3.57 -1.60 13.45
C LYS A 44 2.39 -0.83 12.85
N LYS A 45 2.55 0.46 12.55
CA LYS A 45 1.48 1.32 12.04
C LYS A 45 1.32 1.23 10.54
N PHE A 46 0.08 1.00 10.10
CA PHE A 46 -0.36 1.23 8.73
C PHE A 46 -1.16 2.53 8.67
N THR A 47 -0.63 3.50 7.93
CA THR A 47 -1.22 4.82 7.78
C THR A 47 -1.49 5.12 6.32
N VAL A 48 -2.69 5.62 6.04
CA VAL A 48 -3.05 6.11 4.71
C VAL A 48 -3.40 7.59 4.80
N ILE A 49 -2.82 8.37 3.89
CA ILE A 49 -3.11 9.79 3.71
C ILE A 49 -3.90 9.95 2.41
N GLY A 50 -5.07 10.56 2.52
CA GLY A 50 -5.97 10.82 1.41
C GLY A 50 -5.45 11.89 0.45
N THR A 51 -6.13 12.07 -0.67
CA THR A 51 -5.72 13.01 -1.73
C THR A 51 -5.84 14.47 -1.29
N ASN A 52 -6.61 14.75 -0.23
CA ASN A 52 -6.73 16.05 0.42
C ASN A 52 -5.72 16.25 1.57
N ASN A 53 -4.71 15.39 1.67
CA ASN A 53 -3.69 15.38 2.71
C ASN A 53 -4.23 15.14 4.14
N LYS A 54 -5.45 14.59 4.27
CA LYS A 54 -6.00 14.16 5.57
C LYS A 54 -5.67 12.69 5.82
N LYS A 55 -5.43 12.35 7.08
CA LYS A 55 -5.28 10.96 7.50
C LYS A 55 -6.63 10.25 7.43
N ILE A 56 -6.71 9.16 6.69
CA ILE A 56 -7.94 8.37 6.52
C ILE A 56 -7.88 7.01 7.20
N LEU A 57 -6.68 6.50 7.47
CA LEU A 57 -6.46 5.25 8.20
C LEU A 57 -5.22 5.36 9.08
N ASP A 58 -5.31 4.83 10.30
CA ASP A 58 -4.23 4.70 11.28
C ASP A 58 -4.49 3.47 12.13
N ALA A 59 -3.95 2.33 11.72
CA ALA A 59 -4.22 1.04 12.37
C ALA A 59 -2.91 0.32 12.71
N ASP A 60 -2.97 -0.62 13.65
CA ASP A 60 -1.89 -1.59 13.85
C ASP A 60 -2.00 -2.72 12.81
N ILE A 61 -0.89 -3.06 12.14
CA ILE A 61 -0.87 -4.11 11.12
C ILE A 61 -1.25 -5.49 11.67
N PHE A 62 -1.00 -5.76 12.94
CA PHE A 62 -1.33 -7.03 13.56
C PHE A 62 -2.81 -7.14 13.88
N GLU A 63 -3.48 -6.02 14.16
CA GLU A 63 -4.94 -5.97 14.30
C GLU A 63 -5.61 -6.26 12.95
N LEU A 64 -5.15 -5.58 11.88
CA LEU A 64 -5.65 -5.83 10.52
C LEU A 64 -5.44 -7.29 10.10
N LYS A 65 -4.25 -7.83 10.38
CA LYS A 65 -3.93 -9.23 10.09
C LYS A 65 -4.83 -10.18 10.88
N LYS A 66 -5.05 -9.93 12.17
CA LYS A 66 -5.92 -10.74 13.01
C LYS A 66 -7.34 -10.77 12.46
N CYS A 67 -7.94 -9.62 12.17
CA CYS A 67 -9.29 -9.54 11.61
C CYS A 67 -9.42 -10.31 10.28
N TRP A 68 -8.40 -10.24 9.43
CA TRP A 68 -8.37 -11.02 8.18
C TRP A 68 -8.31 -12.54 8.44
N GLN A 69 -7.48 -12.98 9.40
CA GLN A 69 -7.36 -14.41 9.73
C GLN A 69 -8.61 -14.98 10.39
N GLU A 70 -9.27 -14.21 11.26
CA GLU A 70 -10.51 -14.63 11.92
C GLU A 70 -11.65 -14.89 10.92
N GLY A 71 -11.71 -14.13 9.82
CA GLY A 71 -12.68 -14.38 8.75
C GLY A 71 -12.49 -15.72 8.01
N LEU A 72 -11.36 -16.41 8.24
CA LEU A 72 -11.07 -17.74 7.68
C LEU A 72 -11.23 -18.86 8.71
N ASN A 73 -11.38 -18.52 10.00
CA ASN A 73 -11.64 -19.47 11.07
C ASN A 73 -13.14 -19.80 11.08
N TYR A 74 -13.55 -20.66 10.16
CA TYR A 74 -14.85 -21.30 10.19
C TYR A 74 -14.73 -22.58 11.02
N ASP A 75 -15.40 -22.62 12.18
CA ASP A 75 -15.81 -23.86 12.84
C ASP A 75 -17.10 -24.38 12.19
#